data_AF-A0AAV7IXC5-F1
#
_entry.id   AF-A0AAV7IXC5-F1
#
_cell.length_a   1.000
_cell.length_b   1.000
_cell.length_c   1.000
_cell.angle_alpha   90.00
_cell.angle_beta   90.00
_cell.angle_gamma   90.00
#
_symmetry.space_group_name_H-M   'P 1'
#
loop_
_entity.id
_entity.type
_entity.pdbx_description
1 polymer ?
#
loop_
_entity_poly.entity_id
_entity_poly.type
_entity_poly.pdbx_seq_one_letter_code
_entity_poly.pdbx_strand_id
1 'polypeptide(L)'
;MMNPFNYLLILFATLAHSQLSTERLNVTCTFYGTKIKLTQSEPFTGVMYINKDRKNICKQTYKNVTTPMFNIKHDTCSTVNKNGSTFNLIVKSNNNKTIGYSVKCSFVNTTQPTNWDLERKFKETINF
;
A
#
# COMPACT_ATOMS: atom_id res chain seq x y z
N MET A 1 -8.26 8.39 59.65
CA MET A 1 -9.28 8.54 58.60
C MET A 1 -8.63 9.28 57.44
N MET A 2 -8.37 8.59 56.33
CA MET A 2 -7.64 9.13 55.16
C MET A 2 -8.63 9.73 54.14
N ASN A 3 -8.29 10.91 53.63
CA ASN A 3 -9.14 11.79 52.83
C ASN A 3 -9.32 11.28 51.37
N PRO A 4 -10.55 11.12 50.85
CA PRO A 4 -10.80 10.54 49.52
C PRO A 4 -10.40 11.45 48.32
N PHE A 5 -10.04 12.72 48.56
CA PHE A 5 -9.72 13.66 47.47
C PHE A 5 -8.38 13.41 46.76
N ASN A 6 -7.48 12.59 47.33
CA ASN A 6 -6.18 12.30 46.70
C ASN A 6 -6.22 11.22 45.60
N TYR A 7 -7.35 10.51 45.42
CA TYR A 7 -7.46 9.47 44.39
C TYR A 7 -8.07 9.97 43.07
N LEU A 8 -8.67 11.16 43.04
CA LEU A 8 -9.29 11.68 41.82
C LEU A 8 -8.29 12.29 40.82
N LEU A 9 -7.08 12.64 41.27
CA LEU A 9 -6.08 13.33 40.45
C LEU A 9 -5.12 12.39 39.69
N ILE A 10 -5.16 11.08 39.96
CA ILE A 10 -4.23 10.10 39.34
C ILE A 10 -4.85 9.41 38.11
N LEU A 11 -6.15 9.57 37.85
CA LEU A 11 -6.84 8.88 36.75
C LEU A 11 -6.75 9.55 35.37
N PHE A 12 -6.16 10.75 35.26
CA PHE A 12 -6.01 11.46 33.98
C PHE A 12 -4.60 11.39 33.37
N ALA A 13 -3.64 10.71 34.03
CA ALA A 13 -2.25 10.70 33.58
C ALA A 13 -1.91 9.65 32.50
N THR A 14 -2.86 8.80 32.10
CA THR A 14 -2.66 7.86 31.00
C THR A 14 -3.57 8.22 29.82
N LEU A 15 -3.37 9.42 29.28
CA LEU A 15 -3.56 9.62 27.84
C LEU A 15 -2.54 8.72 27.16
N ALA A 16 -2.94 7.45 26.98
CA ALA A 16 -2.35 6.56 26.02
C ALA A 16 -2.28 7.35 24.72
N HIS A 17 -1.09 7.86 24.41
CA HIS A 17 -0.71 8.25 23.06
C HIS A 17 -0.67 6.96 22.25
N SER A 18 -1.85 6.41 22.01
CA SER A 18 -2.11 5.50 20.92
C SER A 18 -1.89 6.35 19.68
N GLN A 19 -0.63 6.47 19.26
CA GLN A 19 -0.28 7.00 17.96
C GLN A 19 -0.87 6.03 16.94
N LEU A 20 -2.16 6.22 16.63
CA LEU A 20 -2.82 5.65 15.48
C LEU A 20 -2.02 6.12 14.28
N SER A 21 -1.14 5.25 13.81
CA SER A 21 -0.35 5.47 12.61
C SER A 21 -1.33 5.81 11.48
N THR A 22 -1.31 7.06 11.02
CA THR A 22 -2.19 7.60 9.96
C THR A 22 -1.78 7.13 8.56
N GLU A 23 -0.94 6.09 8.47
CA GLU A 23 -0.55 5.45 7.22
C GLU A 23 -1.77 4.83 6.55
N ARG A 24 -2.17 5.38 5.41
CA ARG A 24 -3.28 4.89 4.58
C ARG A 24 -2.76 4.45 3.22
N LEU A 25 -3.10 3.24 2.84
CA LEU A 25 -2.83 2.70 1.51
C LEU A 25 -4.03 2.95 0.60
N ASN A 26 -3.86 3.80 -0.42
CA ASN A 26 -4.87 4.00 -1.45
C ASN A 26 -4.50 3.16 -2.67
N VAL A 27 -5.38 2.25 -3.05
CA VAL A 27 -5.18 1.35 -4.18
C VAL A 27 -6.19 1.69 -5.27
N THR A 28 -5.69 1.97 -6.46
CA THR A 28 -6.51 2.18 -7.66
C THR A 28 -6.21 1.06 -8.63
N CYS A 29 -7.19 0.18 -8.83
CA CYS A 29 -7.12 -0.89 -9.80
C CYS A 29 -7.63 -0.39 -11.15
N THR A 30 -6.82 -0.54 -12.18
CA THR A 30 -7.26 -0.43 -13.57
C THR A 30 -7.25 -1.83 -14.20
N PHE A 31 -7.76 -1.93 -15.42
CA PHE A 31 -7.74 -3.17 -16.18
C PHE A 31 -6.31 -3.66 -16.50
N TYR A 32 -5.35 -2.73 -16.53
CA TYR A 32 -3.99 -2.94 -17.04
C TYR A 32 -2.94 -3.03 -15.93
N GLY A 33 -3.24 -2.45 -14.78
CA GLY A 33 -2.35 -2.42 -13.65
C GLY A 33 -2.98 -1.81 -12.41
N THR A 34 -2.22 -1.79 -11.33
CA THR A 34 -2.59 -1.17 -10.07
C THR A 34 -1.67 -0.01 -9.78
N LYS A 35 -2.28 1.10 -9.38
CA LYS A 35 -1.57 2.25 -8.80
C LYS A 35 -1.76 2.23 -7.29
N ILE A 36 -0.66 2.23 -6.57
CA ILE A 36 -0.64 2.22 -5.11
C ILE A 36 -0.06 3.54 -4.65
N LYS A 37 -0.75 4.20 -3.73
CA LYS A 37 -0.34 5.46 -3.13
C LYS A 37 -0.36 5.31 -1.62
N LEU A 38 0.79 5.41 -0.97
CA LEU A 38 0.86 5.45 0.49
C LEU A 38 0.79 6.91 0.93
N THR A 39 -0.20 7.20 1.78
CA THR A 39 -0.42 8.51 2.39
C THR A 39 -0.05 8.41 3.86
N GLN A 40 0.83 9.28 4.33
CA GLN A 40 1.32 9.28 5.70
C GLN A 40 1.73 10.70 6.10
N SER A 41 1.82 10.96 7.40
CA SER A 41 2.14 12.29 7.94
C SER A 41 3.58 12.73 7.69
N GLU A 42 4.52 11.78 7.65
CA GLU A 42 5.95 12.05 7.49
C GLU A 42 6.45 11.59 6.11
N PRO A 43 7.52 12.17 5.56
CA PRO A 43 8.12 11.70 4.32
C PRO A 43 8.57 10.23 4.41
N PHE A 44 8.23 9.45 3.38
CA PHE A 44 8.59 8.04 3.29
C PHE A 44 10.02 7.86 2.79
N THR A 45 10.80 7.09 3.53
CA THR A 45 12.08 6.53 3.08
C THR A 45 12.06 5.03 3.34
N GLY A 46 12.21 4.24 2.28
CA GLY A 46 12.08 2.80 2.37
C GLY A 46 11.87 2.14 1.02
N VAL A 47 11.32 0.94 1.02
CA VAL A 47 11.06 0.14 -0.17
C VAL A 47 9.63 -0.39 -0.15
N MET A 48 8.99 -0.36 -1.30
CA MET A 48 7.77 -1.12 -1.58
C MET A 48 8.11 -2.23 -2.56
N TYR A 49 7.67 -3.46 -2.30
CA TYR A 49 7.91 -4.57 -3.21
C TYR A 49 6.78 -5.59 -3.19
N ILE A 50 6.69 -6.38 -4.27
CA ILE A 50 5.73 -7.48 -4.41
C ILE A 50 6.46 -8.81 -4.42
N ASN A 51 5.95 -9.72 -3.59
CA ASN A 51 6.34 -11.12 -3.59
C ASN A 51 5.40 -11.96 -4.44
N LYS A 52 5.96 -12.70 -5.39
CA LYS A 52 5.29 -13.77 -6.13
C LYS A 52 6.23 -14.97 -6.20
N ASP A 53 5.73 -16.15 -5.87
CA ASP A 53 6.49 -17.41 -5.80
C ASP A 53 7.78 -17.33 -4.96
N ARG A 54 7.71 -16.62 -3.82
CA ARG A 54 8.83 -16.36 -2.89
C ARG A 54 10.01 -15.60 -3.52
N LYS A 55 9.81 -14.95 -4.67
CA LYS A 55 10.79 -14.06 -5.31
C LYS A 55 10.28 -12.61 -5.27
N ASN A 56 11.22 -11.68 -5.07
CA ASN A 56 10.95 -10.24 -5.20
C ASN A 56 10.85 -9.90 -6.68
N ILE A 57 9.63 -9.76 -7.20
CA ILE A 57 9.43 -9.58 -8.66
C ILE A 57 9.43 -8.11 -9.04
N CYS A 58 8.79 -7.26 -8.25
CA CYS A 58 8.71 -5.83 -8.50
C CYS A 58 9.05 -5.06 -7.24
N LYS A 59 9.93 -4.07 -7.35
CA LYS A 59 10.48 -3.32 -6.22
C LYS A 59 10.65 -1.87 -6.63
N GLN A 60 10.29 -0.96 -5.74
CA GLN A 60 10.58 0.47 -5.87
C GLN A 60 11.10 1.01 -4.54
N THR A 61 12.20 1.76 -4.60
CA THR A 61 12.84 2.37 -3.43
C THR A 61 12.54 3.86 -3.43
N TYR A 62 12.31 4.43 -2.26
CA TYR A 62 11.94 5.82 -2.07
C TYR A 62 12.87 6.46 -1.05
N LYS A 63 13.22 7.73 -1.29
CA LYS A 63 14.01 8.54 -0.38
C LYS A 63 13.33 9.88 -0.18
N ASN A 64 12.89 10.13 1.06
CA ASN A 64 12.26 11.38 1.47
C ASN A 64 11.07 11.80 0.58
N VAL A 65 10.14 10.88 0.31
CA VAL A 65 8.99 11.13 -0.57
C VAL A 65 7.73 11.27 0.26
N THR A 66 7.05 12.41 0.19
CA THR A 66 5.81 12.68 0.95
C THR A 66 4.63 11.83 0.50
N THR A 67 4.64 11.38 -0.75
CA THR A 67 3.55 10.60 -1.34
C THR A 67 4.11 9.54 -2.28
N PRO A 68 4.75 8.49 -1.73
CA PRO A 68 5.33 7.43 -2.54
C PRO A 68 4.23 6.69 -3.30
N MET A 69 4.50 6.50 -4.59
CA MET A 69 3.58 5.89 -5.54
C MET A 69 4.24 4.75 -6.29
N PHE A 70 3.59 3.59 -6.27
CA PHE A 70 4.04 2.38 -6.93
C PHE A 70 3.03 1.94 -8.00
N ASN A 71 3.46 1.98 -9.26
CA ASN A 71 2.66 1.51 -10.40
C ASN A 71 3.08 0.09 -10.76
N ILE A 72 2.10 -0.79 -10.85
CA ILE A 72 2.31 -2.23 -11.02
C ILE A 72 1.51 -2.69 -12.22
N LYS A 73 2.15 -3.32 -13.20
CA LYS A 73 1.44 -4.01 -14.27
C LYS A 73 0.98 -5.38 -13.79
N HIS A 74 -0.26 -5.75 -14.11
CA HIS A 74 -0.85 -7.01 -13.64
C HIS A 74 -0.13 -8.24 -14.20
N ASP A 75 0.16 -8.23 -15.50
CA ASP A 75 0.85 -9.30 -16.22
C ASP A 75 2.27 -9.60 -15.69
N THR A 76 2.91 -8.63 -15.06
CA THR A 76 4.32 -8.69 -14.68
C THR A 76 4.50 -9.14 -13.24
N CYS A 77 3.83 -8.46 -12.31
CA CYS A 77 4.16 -8.55 -10.88
C CYS A 77 3.12 -9.30 -10.05
N SER A 78 1.93 -9.58 -10.60
CA SER A 78 0.83 -10.18 -9.86
C SER A 78 0.42 -11.55 -10.40
N THR A 79 -0.41 -12.25 -9.64
CA THR A 79 -1.08 -13.46 -10.11
C THR A 79 -2.40 -13.05 -10.74
N VAL A 80 -2.50 -13.21 -12.06
CA VAL A 80 -3.67 -12.83 -12.85
C VAL A 80 -4.47 -14.07 -13.20
N ASN A 81 -5.80 -13.99 -13.05
CA ASN A 81 -6.74 -14.99 -13.53
C ASN A 81 -7.94 -14.31 -14.21
N LYS A 82 -8.87 -15.13 -14.71
CA LYS A 82 -10.07 -14.65 -15.42
C LYS A 82 -10.97 -13.68 -14.62
N ASN A 83 -10.84 -13.64 -13.30
CA ASN A 83 -11.69 -12.83 -12.42
C ASN A 83 -10.97 -11.58 -11.89
N GLY A 84 -9.66 -11.43 -12.12
CA GLY A 84 -8.89 -10.37 -11.51
C GLY A 84 -7.41 -10.67 -11.34
N SER A 85 -6.75 -9.83 -10.55
CA SER A 85 -5.36 -9.99 -10.14
C SER A 85 -5.23 -9.97 -8.62
N THR A 86 -4.32 -10.75 -8.07
CA THR A 86 -3.99 -10.71 -6.64
C THR A 86 -2.49 -10.66 -6.45
N PHE A 87 -2.03 -9.87 -5.47
CA PHE A 87 -0.63 -9.80 -5.10
C PHE A 87 -0.45 -9.33 -3.64
N ASN A 88 0.72 -9.65 -3.07
CA ASN A 88 1.10 -9.22 -1.74
C ASN A 88 2.12 -8.08 -1.84
N LEU A 89 1.70 -6.88 -1.43
CA LEU A 89 2.57 -5.72 -1.31
C LEU A 89 3.23 -5.72 0.08
N ILE A 90 4.54 -5.60 0.13
CA ILE A 90 5.29 -5.35 1.36
C ILE A 90 5.86 -3.94 1.31
N VAL A 91 5.60 -3.17 2.36
CA VAL A 91 6.16 -1.84 2.60
C VAL A 91 7.14 -1.95 3.76
N LYS A 92 8.43 -1.69 3.50
CA LYS A 92 9.49 -1.68 4.50
C LYS A 92 10.08 -0.28 4.59
N SER A 93 9.88 0.36 5.72
CA SER A 93 10.44 1.67 6.05
C SER A 93 11.86 1.53 6.62
N ASN A 94 12.67 2.59 6.49
CA ASN A 94 14.05 2.59 7.03
C ASN A 94 14.12 2.53 8.56
N ASN A 95 13.05 2.90 9.26
CA ASN A 95 12.92 2.72 10.72
C ASN A 95 12.59 1.26 11.12
N ASN A 96 12.92 0.29 10.26
CA ASN A 96 12.63 -1.14 10.41
C ASN A 96 11.15 -1.53 10.53
N LYS A 97 10.21 -0.59 10.33
CA LYS A 97 8.78 -0.92 10.25
C LYS A 97 8.50 -1.64 8.94
N THR A 98 7.89 -2.82 9.02
CA THR A 98 7.47 -3.61 7.85
C THR A 98 5.99 -3.91 7.94
N ILE A 99 5.25 -3.61 6.88
CA ILE A 99 3.80 -3.84 6.79
C ILE A 99 3.50 -4.60 5.50
N GLY A 100 2.68 -5.64 5.60
CA GLY A 100 2.20 -6.41 4.45
C GLY A 100 0.73 -6.10 4.15
N TYR A 101 0.41 -5.98 2.86
CA TYR A 101 -0.95 -5.78 2.36
C TYR A 101 -1.25 -6.85 1.30
N SER A 102 -2.39 -7.53 1.45
CA SER A 102 -2.95 -8.37 0.38
C SER A 102 -3.85 -7.51 -0.49
N VAL A 103 -3.51 -7.36 -1.76
CA VAL A 103 -4.24 -6.53 -2.72
C VAL A 103 -4.92 -7.42 -3.73
N LYS A 104 -6.24 -7.24 -3.87
CA LYS A 104 -7.07 -7.92 -4.87
C LYS A 104 -7.75 -6.88 -5.75
N CYS A 105 -7.53 -6.97 -7.05
CA CYS A 105 -8.24 -6.19 -8.06
C CYS A 105 -9.17 -7.13 -8.83
N SER A 106 -10.47 -6.83 -8.86
CA SER A 106 -11.45 -7.60 -9.65
C SER A 106 -11.63 -6.96 -11.02
N PHE A 107 -11.66 -7.79 -12.08
CA PHE A 107 -12.01 -7.32 -13.42
C PHE A 107 -13.51 -7.54 -13.64
N VAL A 108 -14.25 -6.46 -13.93
CA VAL A 108 -15.68 -6.57 -14.24
C VAL A 108 -15.82 -7.04 -15.69
N ASN A 109 -16.04 -8.35 -15.84
CA ASN A 109 -16.55 -9.12 -16.98
C ASN A 109 -16.55 -8.43 -18.35
N THR A 110 -15.40 -7.95 -18.78
CA THR A 110 -15.16 -7.45 -20.14
C THR A 110 -14.02 -8.26 -20.71
N THR A 111 -14.22 -8.67 -21.95
CA THR A 111 -13.34 -9.49 -22.78
C THR A 111 -11.87 -9.24 -22.44
N GLN A 112 -11.14 -10.32 -22.13
CA GLN A 112 -9.74 -10.26 -21.73
C GLN A 112 -8.96 -9.43 -22.79
N PRO A 113 -8.35 -8.31 -22.40
CA PRO A 113 -7.62 -7.45 -23.33
C PRO A 113 -6.42 -8.24 -23.82
N THR A 114 -6.12 -8.14 -25.11
CA THR A 114 -4.88 -8.73 -25.61
C THR A 114 -3.68 -7.99 -25.02
N ASN A 115 -2.52 -8.63 -24.91
CA ASN A 115 -1.31 -7.99 -24.37
C ASN A 115 -0.96 -6.67 -25.09
N TRP A 116 -1.33 -6.53 -26.37
CA TRP A 116 -1.16 -5.32 -27.16
C TRP A 116 -2.08 -4.16 -26.71
N ASP A 117 -3.34 -4.47 -26.39
CA ASP A 117 -4.28 -3.49 -25.84
C ASP A 117 -3.85 -3.01 -24.46
N LEU A 118 -3.12 -3.86 -23.71
CA LEU A 118 -2.62 -3.51 -22.39
C LEU A 118 -1.50 -2.47 -22.43
N GLU A 119 -0.57 -2.58 -23.38
CA GLU A 119 0.62 -1.74 -23.41
C GLU A 119 0.32 -0.30 -23.87
N ARG A 120 -0.58 -0.14 -24.86
CA ARG A 120 -0.93 1.18 -25.42
C ARG A 120 -1.68 2.06 -24.42
N LYS A 121 -2.72 1.54 -23.75
CA LYS A 121 -3.54 2.31 -22.80
C LYS A 121 -2.82 2.64 -21.49
N PHE A 122 -1.86 1.80 -21.07
CA PHE A 122 -1.04 2.11 -19.90
C PHE A 122 -0.16 3.33 -20.13
N LYS A 123 0.45 3.49 -21.32
CA LYS A 123 1.23 4.69 -21.68
C LYS A 123 0.37 5.95 -21.70
N GLU A 124 -0.86 5.87 -22.22
CA GLU A 124 -1.82 6.99 -22.22
C GLU A 124 -2.24 7.43 -20.80
N THR A 125 -2.32 6.50 -19.84
CA THR A 125 -2.75 6.79 -18.45
C THR A 125 -1.64 7.40 -17.58
N ILE A 126 -0.37 7.28 -17.97
CA ILE A 126 0.80 7.72 -17.19
C ILE A 126 1.28 9.13 -17.58
N ASN A 127 0.92 9.62 -18.78
CA ASN A 127 1.25 10.98 -19.19
C ASN A 127 0.29 11.98 -18.50
N PHE A 128 0.71 12.45 -17.32
CA PHE A 128 0.24 13.70 -16.70
C PHE A 128 1.44 14.46 -16.16
#